data_AF-A0AAW2H164-F1
#
_entry.id   AF-A0AAW2H164-F1
#
_cell.length_a   1.000
_cell.length_b   1.000
_cell.length_c   1.000
_cell.angle_alpha   90.00
_cell.angle_beta   90.00
_cell.angle_gamma   90.00
#
_symmetry.space_group_name_H-M   'P 1'
#
loop_
_entity.id
_entity.type
_entity.pdbx_description
1 polymer ?
#
loop_
_entity_poly.entity_id
_entity_poly.type
_entity_poly.pdbx_seq_one_letter_code
_entity_poly.pdbx_strand_id
1 'polypeptide(L)'
;MKIDEGFTSIREFSAKNNKTKIIGIVEQRNDTDRQFHVIRTSNTLKKGKQYVVHLKFIGHLNDYLQGFYRSSYTVGNQTRWIATTQFQPTDARRAFPCFDEPALKAKFQINIARPRNMTSISNMPRRGEPMPVPGLDSYQWDHYERSVPMSTYLVAFIVSDFDVRKSEDGNFRVWARHDAINQSQYSLDIGPKILKYFEDYFKIKFPLPKMDMVALPDFSAGAMENWGLITYR
;
A
#
# COMPACT_ATOMS: atom_id res chain seq x y z
N MET A 1 11.21 12.55 -0.42
CA MET A 1 11.68 11.23 -0.90
C MET A 1 12.97 11.44 -1.67
N LYS A 2 13.95 10.56 -1.51
CA LYS A 2 15.22 10.60 -2.24
C LYS A 2 15.31 9.39 -3.16
N ILE A 3 15.39 9.60 -4.47
CA ILE A 3 15.56 8.55 -5.47
C ILE A 3 17.06 8.30 -5.67
N ASP A 4 17.46 7.03 -5.74
CA ASP A 4 18.81 6.59 -6.09
C ASP A 4 18.93 6.55 -7.62
N GLU A 5 19.31 7.69 -8.20
CA GLU A 5 19.40 7.88 -9.65
C GLU A 5 20.40 6.91 -10.31
N GLY A 6 21.41 6.44 -9.58
CA GLY A 6 22.38 5.45 -10.06
C GLY A 6 21.81 4.03 -10.17
N PHE A 7 20.72 3.75 -9.45
CA PHE A 7 19.99 2.48 -9.55
C PHE A 7 18.91 2.51 -10.65
N THR A 8 18.46 3.70 -11.04
CA THR A 8 17.37 3.85 -12.03
C THR A 8 17.69 3.11 -13.32
N SER A 9 16.75 2.29 -13.78
CA SER A 9 16.86 1.66 -15.10
C SER A 9 15.53 1.61 -15.82
N ILE A 10 15.58 1.78 -17.14
CA ILE A 10 14.42 1.66 -18.02
C ILE A 10 14.72 0.56 -19.03
N ARG A 11 13.78 -0.38 -19.18
CA ARG A 11 13.91 -1.49 -20.13
C ARG A 11 12.66 -1.61 -20.99
N GLU A 12 12.81 -1.81 -22.30
CA GLU A 12 11.71 -2.19 -23.18
C GLU A 12 11.33 -3.64 -22.88
N PHE A 13 10.06 -3.86 -22.53
CA PHE A 13 9.49 -5.18 -22.30
C PHE A 13 8.95 -5.76 -23.61
N SER A 14 9.33 -7.01 -23.90
CA SER A 14 8.82 -7.77 -25.04
C SER A 14 8.27 -9.10 -24.56
N ALA A 15 6.94 -9.28 -24.65
CA ALA A 15 6.30 -10.54 -24.30
C ALA A 15 6.68 -11.70 -25.24
N LYS A 16 7.19 -11.40 -26.44
CA LYS A 16 7.48 -12.40 -27.49
C LYS A 16 8.93 -12.91 -27.47
N ASN A 17 9.85 -12.19 -26.85
CA ASN A 17 11.26 -12.55 -26.77
C ASN A 17 11.78 -12.15 -25.39
N ASN A 18 12.43 -13.06 -24.65
CA ASN A 18 13.07 -12.79 -23.36
C ASN A 18 14.28 -11.82 -23.45
N LYS A 19 14.41 -11.09 -24.57
CA LYS A 19 15.41 -10.05 -24.80
C LYS A 19 14.86 -8.71 -24.32
N THR A 20 15.38 -8.24 -23.19
CA THR A 20 15.15 -6.88 -22.70
C THR A 20 16.14 -5.91 -23.34
N LYS A 21 15.63 -4.86 -24.01
CA LYS A 21 16.47 -3.75 -24.50
C LYS A 21 16.56 -2.68 -23.42
N ILE A 22 17.78 -2.34 -22.98
CA ILE A 22 18.01 -1.24 -22.04
C ILE A 22 17.83 0.09 -22.78
N ILE A 23 17.11 1.02 -22.15
CA ILE A 23 16.95 2.39 -22.61
C ILE A 23 17.93 3.26 -21.84
N GLY A 24 18.83 3.95 -22.54
CA GLY A 24 19.76 4.87 -21.92
C GLY A 24 19.04 6.07 -21.29
N ILE A 25 19.60 6.56 -20.19
CA ILE A 25 19.12 7.75 -19.47
C ILE A 25 20.20 8.82 -19.60
N VAL A 26 19.81 10.01 -20.04
CA VAL A 26 20.71 11.16 -20.23
C VAL A 26 20.73 12.02 -18.97
N GLU A 27 19.59 12.14 -18.30
CA GLU A 27 19.41 13.04 -17.17
C GLU A 27 18.26 12.58 -16.28
N GLN A 28 18.39 12.84 -14.99
CA GLN A 28 17.34 12.74 -13.99
C GLN A 28 17.29 14.05 -13.21
N ARG A 29 16.09 14.53 -12.88
CA ARG A 29 15.91 15.72 -12.04
C ARG A 29 14.58 15.71 -11.31
N ASN A 30 14.53 16.41 -10.18
CA ASN A 30 13.28 16.66 -9.46
C ASN A 30 12.75 18.06 -9.80
N ASP A 31 11.50 18.14 -10.24
CA ASP A 31 10.73 19.37 -10.39
C ASP A 31 9.84 19.49 -9.15
N THR A 32 10.28 20.26 -8.16
CA THR A 32 9.62 20.33 -6.84
C THR A 32 8.29 21.06 -6.90
N ASP A 33 8.16 22.05 -7.80
CA ASP A 33 6.94 22.86 -7.94
C ASP A 33 5.79 22.01 -8.48
N ARG A 34 6.09 21.15 -9.46
CA ARG A 34 5.13 20.18 -10.02
C ARG A 34 5.09 18.85 -9.28
N GLN A 35 6.00 18.64 -8.33
CA GLN A 35 6.21 17.39 -7.61
C GLN A 35 6.51 16.20 -8.53
N PHE A 36 7.34 16.41 -9.56
CA PHE A 36 7.72 15.37 -10.51
C PHE A 36 9.16 14.92 -10.33
N HIS A 37 9.38 13.63 -10.61
CA HIS A 37 10.69 13.11 -10.95
C HIS A 37 10.75 12.91 -12.46
N VAL A 38 11.65 13.63 -13.13
CA VAL A 38 11.76 13.65 -14.59
C VAL A 38 12.97 12.82 -15.00
N ILE A 39 12.73 11.79 -15.83
CA ILE A 39 13.77 10.95 -16.41
C ILE A 39 13.82 11.23 -17.92
N ARG A 40 14.94 11.77 -18.40
CA ARG A 40 15.16 12.01 -19.83
C ARG A 40 15.92 10.84 -20.44
N THR A 41 15.28 10.14 -21.38
CA THR A 41 15.87 9.00 -22.09
C THR A 41 16.77 9.47 -23.24
N SER A 42 17.76 8.65 -23.61
CA SER A 42 18.68 8.94 -24.72
C SER A 42 18.02 8.84 -26.10
N ASN A 43 16.92 8.10 -26.18
CA ASN A 43 16.13 7.94 -27.39
C ASN A 43 14.65 8.17 -27.06
N THR A 44 13.89 8.64 -28.05
CA THR A 44 12.43 8.72 -27.97
C THR A 44 11.84 7.32 -27.77
N LEU A 45 10.97 7.19 -26.75
CA LEU A 45 10.22 5.96 -26.52
C LEU A 45 9.22 5.73 -27.67
N LYS A 46 9.07 4.47 -28.09
CA LYS A 46 8.24 4.12 -29.25
C LYS A 46 6.80 3.87 -28.82
N LYS A 47 5.84 4.47 -29.54
CA LYS A 47 4.40 4.24 -29.36
C LYS A 47 4.07 2.74 -29.43
N GLY A 48 3.20 2.28 -28.54
CA GLY A 48 2.74 0.88 -28.48
C GLY A 48 3.72 -0.10 -27.86
N LYS A 49 4.90 0.35 -27.41
CA LYS A 49 5.84 -0.46 -26.64
C LYS A 49 5.59 -0.33 -25.14
N GLN A 50 5.93 -1.38 -24.40
CA GLN A 50 5.90 -1.39 -22.95
C GLN A 50 7.30 -1.17 -22.40
N TYR A 51 7.39 -0.39 -21.34
CA TYR A 51 8.65 -0.09 -20.66
C TYR A 51 8.48 -0.37 -19.18
N VAL A 52 9.53 -0.92 -18.58
CA VAL A 52 9.62 -1.14 -17.14
C VAL A 52 10.63 -0.17 -16.58
N VAL A 53 10.20 0.66 -15.64
CA VAL A 53 11.03 1.59 -14.90
C VAL A 53 11.30 1.00 -13.53
N HIS A 54 12.57 0.77 -13.20
CA HIS A 54 12.98 0.36 -11.86
C HIS A 54 13.59 1.55 -11.15
N LEU A 55 13.08 1.83 -9.94
CA LEU A 55 13.55 2.90 -9.09
C LEU A 55 13.84 2.32 -7.71
N LYS A 56 14.90 2.81 -7.07
CA LYS A 56 15.17 2.61 -5.65
C LYS A 56 15.09 3.97 -5.00
N PHE A 57 14.45 4.05 -3.86
CA PHE A 57 14.22 5.32 -3.17
C PHE A 57 14.11 5.11 -1.68
N ILE A 58 14.32 6.20 -0.94
CA ILE A 58 14.15 6.27 0.50
C ILE A 58 13.15 7.38 0.81
N GLY A 59 12.12 7.03 1.57
CA GLY A 59 11.15 7.97 2.13
C GLY A 59 11.40 8.20 3.62
N HIS A 60 10.79 9.25 4.16
CA HIS A 60 10.76 9.50 5.61
C HIS A 60 9.33 9.24 6.11
N LEU A 61 9.19 8.41 7.15
CA LEU A 61 7.91 8.25 7.86
C LEU A 61 7.62 9.52 8.64
N ASN A 62 6.73 10.34 8.11
CA ASN A 62 6.40 11.67 8.62
C ASN A 62 5.31 11.64 9.70
N ASP A 63 5.05 12.80 10.33
CA ASP A 63 4.06 12.98 11.40
C ASP A 63 2.82 13.79 10.94
N TYR A 64 2.62 13.96 9.63
CA TYR A 64 1.59 14.83 9.05
C TYR A 64 0.28 14.10 8.69
N LEU A 65 0.15 12.82 9.05
CA LEU A 65 -1.01 11.98 8.72
C LEU A 65 -1.31 11.89 7.21
N GLN A 66 -0.27 12.02 6.38
CA GLN A 66 -0.35 12.01 4.91
C GLN A 66 0.82 11.21 4.30
N GLY A 67 0.58 10.57 3.16
CA GLY A 67 1.55 9.70 2.51
C GLY A 67 1.75 8.42 3.33
N PHE A 68 2.99 7.93 3.39
CA PHE A 68 3.38 6.87 4.33
C PHE A 68 3.95 7.54 5.59
N TYR A 69 3.21 7.45 6.68
CA TYR A 69 3.43 8.22 7.90
C TYR A 69 3.45 7.30 9.12
N ARG A 70 3.92 7.82 10.26
CA ARG A 70 3.87 7.10 11.54
C ARG A 70 2.77 7.64 12.44
N SER A 71 2.06 6.75 13.11
CA SER A 71 1.15 7.06 14.23
C SER A 71 1.66 6.34 15.48
N SER A 72 1.16 6.71 16.64
CA SER A 72 1.55 6.07 17.88
C SER A 72 0.40 5.93 18.87
N TYR A 73 0.59 5.06 19.85
CA TYR A 73 -0.26 4.98 21.01
C TYR A 73 0.54 4.55 22.23
N THR A 74 -0.05 4.67 23.42
CA THR A 74 0.64 4.36 24.67
C THR A 74 0.08 3.06 25.27
N VAL A 75 0.98 2.17 25.70
CA VAL A 75 0.66 1.00 26.53
C VAL A 75 1.49 1.11 27.81
N GLY A 76 0.85 1.41 28.94
CA GLY A 76 1.55 1.74 30.17
C GLY A 76 2.44 2.97 29.98
N ASN A 77 3.77 2.80 30.12
CA ASN A 77 4.76 3.86 29.89
C ASN A 77 5.52 3.71 28.55
N GLN A 78 5.06 2.82 27.66
CA GLN A 78 5.73 2.57 26.39
C GLN A 78 4.93 3.14 25.21
N THR A 79 5.59 3.93 24.38
CA THR A 79 5.08 4.34 23.07
C THR A 79 5.22 3.20 22.08
N ARG A 80 4.09 2.81 21.48
CA ARG A 80 3.99 1.84 20.38
C ARG A 80 3.83 2.59 19.07
N TRP A 81 4.63 2.22 18.07
CA TRP A 81 4.66 2.89 16.77
C TRP A 81 3.93 2.06 15.71
N ILE A 82 3.21 2.76 14.85
CA ILE A 82 2.50 2.23 13.70
C ILE A 82 3.04 2.95 12.48
N ALA A 83 3.27 2.24 11.37
CA ALA A 83 3.45 2.85 10.06
C ALA A 83 2.19 2.60 9.24
N THR A 84 1.56 3.65 8.71
CA THR A 84 0.28 3.56 8.00
C THR A 84 0.22 4.57 6.85
N THR A 85 -0.78 4.44 5.99
CA THR A 85 -0.90 5.22 4.75
C THR A 85 -2.19 6.02 4.71
N GLN A 86 -2.08 7.27 4.25
CA GLN A 86 -3.22 8.09 3.83
C GLN A 86 -2.82 8.81 2.54
N PHE A 87 -3.31 8.33 1.39
CA PHE A 87 -2.86 8.83 0.08
C PHE A 87 -3.84 9.80 -0.58
N GLN A 88 -5.08 9.87 -0.12
CA GLN A 88 -6.04 10.80 -0.68
C GLN A 88 -5.70 12.25 -0.28
N PRO A 89 -5.71 13.20 -1.23
CA PRO A 89 -5.97 13.01 -2.66
C PRO A 89 -4.73 12.68 -3.51
N THR A 90 -3.54 13.20 -3.14
CA THR A 90 -2.35 13.23 -4.01
C THR A 90 -1.06 12.88 -3.27
N ASP A 91 -1.14 12.02 -2.26
CA ASP A 91 -0.02 11.72 -1.36
C ASP A 91 0.59 10.33 -1.58
N ALA A 92 0.08 9.52 -2.51
CA ALA A 92 0.74 8.27 -2.90
C ALA A 92 2.16 8.53 -3.41
N ARG A 93 2.36 9.62 -4.15
CA ARG A 93 3.67 10.11 -4.61
C ARG A 93 4.69 10.38 -3.50
N ARG A 94 4.25 10.56 -2.24
CA ARG A 94 5.15 10.71 -1.08
C ARG A 94 5.70 9.38 -0.59
N ALA A 95 4.98 8.29 -0.85
CA ALA A 95 5.35 6.94 -0.45
C ALA A 95 6.14 6.20 -1.53
N PHE A 96 5.76 6.32 -2.80
CA PHE A 96 6.49 5.75 -3.93
C PHE A 96 6.29 6.57 -5.22
N PRO A 97 7.29 6.65 -6.13
CA PRO A 97 7.13 7.34 -7.40
C PRO A 97 6.06 6.65 -8.25
N CYS A 98 5.05 7.40 -8.68
CA CYS A 98 3.94 6.89 -9.46
C CYS A 98 3.28 7.98 -10.31
N PHE A 99 2.46 7.56 -11.27
CA PHE A 99 1.55 8.45 -12.00
C PHE A 99 0.31 8.70 -11.14
N ASP A 100 0.41 9.67 -10.25
CA ASP A 100 -0.50 9.86 -9.13
C ASP A 100 -1.74 10.68 -9.49
N GLU A 101 -2.51 10.16 -10.45
CA GLU A 101 -3.79 10.71 -10.90
C GLU A 101 -4.84 9.58 -10.96
N PRO A 102 -6.08 9.84 -10.53
CA PRO A 102 -7.07 8.76 -10.32
C PRO A 102 -7.47 8.01 -11.59
N ALA A 103 -7.40 8.66 -12.76
CA ALA A 103 -7.71 8.02 -14.04
C ALA A 103 -6.66 7.00 -14.49
N LEU A 104 -5.42 7.11 -14.00
CA LEU A 104 -4.28 6.29 -14.41
C LEU A 104 -4.21 4.99 -13.59
N LYS A 105 -5.27 4.19 -13.68
CA LYS A 105 -5.39 2.94 -12.92
C LYS A 105 -4.33 1.91 -13.30
N ALA A 106 -3.83 1.19 -12.30
CA ALA A 106 -2.87 0.11 -12.47
C ALA A 106 -3.14 -1.04 -11.49
N LYS A 107 -2.47 -2.18 -11.71
CA LYS A 107 -2.44 -3.29 -10.75
C LYS A 107 -1.21 -3.16 -9.86
N PHE A 108 -1.38 -3.24 -8.55
CA PHE A 108 -0.32 -3.09 -7.57
C PHE A 108 0.08 -4.44 -7.00
N GLN A 109 1.39 -4.71 -6.96
CA GLN A 109 1.99 -5.85 -6.29
C GLN A 109 2.81 -5.30 -5.13
N ILE A 110 2.41 -5.60 -3.90
CA ILE A 110 3.01 -5.01 -2.69
C ILE A 110 3.76 -6.11 -1.93
N ASN A 111 4.96 -5.79 -1.49
CA ASN A 111 5.75 -6.63 -0.60
C ASN A 111 6.31 -5.74 0.51
N ILE A 112 6.24 -6.20 1.76
CA ILE A 112 6.62 -5.39 2.93
C ILE A 112 7.61 -6.19 3.77
N ALA A 113 8.81 -5.65 3.94
CA ALA A 113 9.73 -6.12 4.96
C ALA A 113 9.37 -5.44 6.27
N ARG A 114 9.09 -6.22 7.31
CA ARG A 114 8.71 -5.71 8.63
C ARG A 114 9.41 -6.47 9.76
N PRO A 115 9.52 -5.88 10.96
CA PRO A 115 9.96 -6.60 12.15
C PRO A 115 9.13 -7.84 12.41
N ARG A 116 9.77 -8.92 12.88
CA ARG A 116 9.10 -10.21 13.15
C ARG A 116 7.99 -10.14 14.21
N ASN A 117 8.08 -9.19 15.13
CA ASN A 117 7.12 -8.97 16.22
C ASN A 117 5.94 -8.04 15.84
N MET A 118 5.88 -7.55 14.61
CA MET A 118 4.78 -6.74 14.09
C MET A 118 4.04 -7.52 13.01
N THR A 119 2.85 -7.09 12.64
CA THR A 119 2.08 -7.60 11.50
C THR A 119 2.01 -6.53 10.42
N SER A 120 2.06 -6.95 9.14
CA SER A 120 1.71 -6.06 8.04
C SER A 120 0.36 -6.49 7.44
N ILE A 121 -0.38 -5.51 6.93
CA ILE A 121 -1.60 -5.70 6.13
C ILE A 121 -1.59 -4.74 4.94
N SER A 122 -2.26 -5.10 3.85
CA SER A 122 -2.39 -4.28 2.64
C SER A 122 -3.74 -4.53 1.97
N ASN A 123 -4.02 -3.92 0.81
CA ASN A 123 -5.29 -4.04 0.07
C ASN A 123 -5.70 -5.50 -0.19
N MET A 124 -4.74 -6.35 -0.55
CA MET A 124 -4.94 -7.74 -0.95
C MET A 124 -4.54 -8.71 0.18
N PRO A 125 -4.94 -10.00 0.14
CA PRO A 125 -4.48 -10.99 1.11
C PRO A 125 -2.98 -11.29 0.95
N ARG A 126 -2.34 -11.72 2.04
CA ARG A 126 -0.95 -12.21 2.02
C ARG A 126 -0.88 -13.53 1.26
N ARG A 127 0.09 -13.66 0.36
CA ARG A 127 0.42 -14.86 -0.38
C ARG A 127 1.46 -15.68 0.38
N GLY A 128 1.01 -16.81 0.91
CA GLY A 128 1.87 -17.76 1.61
C GLY A 128 2.40 -17.26 2.96
N GLU A 129 3.42 -17.95 3.45
CA GLU A 129 4.08 -17.62 4.72
C GLU A 129 5.17 -16.55 4.54
N PRO A 130 5.46 -15.79 5.62
CA PRO A 130 6.52 -14.79 5.58
C PRO A 130 7.89 -15.40 5.28
N MET A 131 8.69 -14.70 4.49
CA MET A 131 10.03 -15.15 4.08
C MET A 131 11.12 -14.37 4.82
N PRO A 132 12.29 -14.95 5.12
CA PRO A 132 13.40 -14.22 5.74
C PRO A 132 13.92 -13.10 4.81
N VAL A 133 14.39 -12.00 5.40
CA VAL A 133 15.07 -10.93 4.66
C VAL A 133 16.58 -11.17 4.71
N PRO A 134 17.28 -11.39 3.58
CA PRO A 134 18.73 -11.57 3.59
C PRO A 134 19.44 -10.39 4.23
N GLY A 135 20.28 -10.66 5.23
CA GLY A 135 21.06 -9.63 5.94
C GLY A 135 20.27 -8.84 7.00
N LEU A 136 19.00 -9.18 7.27
CA LEU A 136 18.17 -8.55 8.31
C LEU A 136 17.40 -9.59 9.11
N ASP A 137 18.08 -10.24 10.06
CA ASP A 137 17.54 -11.39 10.80
C ASP A 137 16.28 -11.08 11.60
N SER A 138 16.11 -9.85 12.09
CA SER A 138 14.93 -9.41 12.85
C SER A 138 13.73 -9.03 11.98
N TYR A 139 13.84 -9.15 10.65
CA TYR A 139 12.80 -8.81 9.69
C TYR A 139 12.34 -10.03 8.87
N GLN A 140 11.13 -9.91 8.33
CA GLN A 140 10.56 -10.87 7.37
C GLN A 140 9.78 -10.13 6.28
N TRP A 141 9.77 -10.71 5.08
CA TRP A 141 8.96 -10.29 3.94
C TRP A 141 7.56 -10.89 4.02
N ASP A 142 6.55 -10.02 3.97
CA ASP A 142 5.19 -10.39 3.58
C ASP A 142 4.99 -10.06 2.10
N HIS A 143 4.51 -11.03 1.33
CA HIS A 143 4.14 -10.85 -0.07
C HIS A 143 2.62 -10.81 -0.19
N TYR A 144 2.06 -9.85 -0.91
CA TYR A 144 0.61 -9.76 -1.09
C TYR A 144 0.17 -10.24 -2.47
N GLU A 145 -1.08 -10.64 -2.63
CA GLU A 145 -1.62 -10.88 -3.97
C GLU A 145 -1.68 -9.59 -4.79
N ARG A 146 -1.65 -9.71 -6.12
CA ARG A 146 -1.72 -8.56 -7.02
C ARG A 146 -3.14 -7.97 -7.04
N SER A 147 -3.26 -6.66 -6.91
CA SER A 147 -4.56 -5.99 -6.92
C SER A 147 -5.28 -6.07 -8.27
N VAL A 148 -6.59 -5.81 -8.23
CA VAL A 148 -7.35 -5.37 -9.41
C VAL A 148 -6.87 -3.99 -9.89
N PRO A 149 -7.20 -3.56 -11.12
CA PRO A 149 -6.89 -2.21 -11.58
C PRO A 149 -7.57 -1.16 -10.69
N MET A 150 -6.78 -0.35 -10.01
CA MET A 150 -7.26 0.69 -9.09
C MET A 150 -6.41 1.95 -9.18
N SER A 151 -6.90 3.04 -8.60
CA SER A 151 -6.20 4.32 -8.54
C SER A 151 -5.14 4.33 -7.43
N THR A 152 -4.08 5.13 -7.59
CA THR A 152 -2.96 5.22 -6.63
C THR A 152 -3.40 5.63 -5.24
N TYR A 153 -4.38 6.55 -5.13
CA TYR A 153 -4.87 7.04 -3.84
C TYR A 153 -5.56 5.97 -2.97
N LEU A 154 -5.91 4.81 -3.54
CA LEU A 154 -6.52 3.67 -2.83
C LEU A 154 -5.49 2.62 -2.39
N VAL A 155 -4.22 2.77 -2.76
CA VAL A 155 -3.16 1.88 -2.27
C VAL A 155 -3.02 2.10 -0.77
N ALA A 156 -3.02 1.02 0.00
CA ALA A 156 -2.82 1.10 1.44
C ALA A 156 -2.01 -0.06 1.99
N PHE A 157 -1.22 0.25 3.01
CA PHE A 157 -0.50 -0.74 3.78
C PHE A 157 -0.16 -0.21 5.17
N ILE A 158 -0.16 -1.13 6.14
CA ILE A 158 0.01 -0.82 7.55
C ILE A 158 0.98 -1.83 8.14
N VAL A 159 1.89 -1.37 9.00
CA VAL A 159 2.73 -2.20 9.87
C VAL A 159 2.45 -1.79 11.31
N SER A 160 1.92 -2.71 12.11
CA SER A 160 1.49 -2.46 13.50
C SER A 160 1.64 -3.72 14.36
N ASP A 161 1.50 -3.57 15.67
CA ASP A 161 1.33 -4.67 16.62
C ASP A 161 -0.15 -4.88 17.01
N PHE A 162 -1.08 -4.58 16.08
CA PHE A 162 -2.52 -4.73 16.31
C PHE A 162 -2.97 -6.18 16.35
N ASP A 163 -4.02 -6.41 17.13
CA ASP A 163 -4.79 -7.65 17.12
C ASP A 163 -5.84 -7.64 16.02
N VAL A 164 -6.36 -8.83 15.72
CA VAL A 164 -7.40 -9.03 14.72
C VAL A 164 -8.52 -9.91 15.27
N ARG A 165 -9.76 -9.50 15.00
CA ARG A 165 -10.94 -10.38 15.08
C ARG A 165 -11.57 -10.48 13.69
N LYS A 166 -12.19 -11.62 13.41
CA LYS A 166 -12.72 -11.97 12.09
C LYS A 166 -14.19 -12.36 12.21
N SER A 167 -14.94 -12.14 11.14
CA SER A 167 -16.27 -12.73 10.95
C SER A 167 -16.18 -14.25 10.84
N GLU A 168 -17.33 -14.93 10.93
CA GLU A 168 -17.42 -16.39 10.84
C GLU A 168 -16.83 -16.96 9.53
N ASP A 169 -17.02 -16.26 8.42
CA ASP A 169 -16.46 -16.64 7.11
C ASP A 169 -14.98 -16.26 6.93
N GLY A 170 -14.40 -15.53 7.89
CA GLY A 170 -12.99 -15.15 7.92
C GLY A 170 -12.58 -14.03 6.96
N ASN A 171 -13.46 -13.61 6.06
CA ASN A 171 -13.15 -12.65 4.97
C ASN A 171 -13.34 -11.20 5.40
N PHE A 172 -14.09 -10.94 6.48
CA PHE A 172 -14.21 -9.63 7.08
C PHE A 172 -13.41 -9.59 8.39
N ARG A 173 -12.53 -8.61 8.53
CA ARG A 173 -11.61 -8.55 9.67
C ARG A 173 -11.54 -7.13 10.22
N VAL A 174 -11.49 -7.02 11.54
CA VAL A 174 -11.29 -5.75 12.24
C VAL A 174 -9.96 -5.82 12.97
N TRP A 175 -9.12 -4.82 12.75
CA TRP A 175 -7.80 -4.65 13.35
C TRP A 175 -7.82 -3.46 14.29
N ALA A 176 -7.32 -3.66 15.50
CA ALA A 176 -7.26 -2.61 16.51
C ALA A 176 -6.16 -2.92 17.53
N ARG A 177 -5.88 -1.93 18.37
CA ARG A 177 -5.02 -2.10 19.55
C ARG A 177 -5.59 -3.20 20.46
N HIS A 178 -4.69 -3.89 21.17
CA HIS A 178 -5.05 -5.01 22.06
C HIS A 178 -6.14 -4.65 23.08
N ASP A 179 -6.09 -3.44 23.67
CA ASP A 179 -7.07 -2.93 24.63
C ASP A 179 -8.43 -2.57 24.01
N ALA A 180 -8.47 -2.32 22.70
CA ALA A 180 -9.66 -1.90 21.97
C ALA A 180 -10.30 -3.02 21.14
N ILE A 181 -9.60 -4.11 20.85
CA ILE A 181 -10.06 -5.15 19.92
C ILE A 181 -11.40 -5.79 20.33
N ASN A 182 -11.71 -5.83 21.62
CA ASN A 182 -12.98 -6.35 22.13
C ASN A 182 -14.19 -5.47 21.74
N GLN A 183 -13.96 -4.21 21.36
CA GLN A 183 -15.00 -3.29 20.88
C GLN A 183 -15.35 -3.51 19.40
N SER A 184 -14.62 -4.39 18.69
CA SER A 184 -14.83 -4.65 17.26
C SER A 184 -16.09 -5.45 16.92
N GLN A 185 -16.79 -6.01 17.91
CA GLN A 185 -17.87 -6.96 17.68
C GLN A 185 -18.99 -6.37 16.82
N TYR A 186 -19.41 -5.13 17.10
CA TYR A 186 -20.46 -4.47 16.33
C TYR A 186 -20.09 -4.34 14.84
N SER A 187 -18.85 -3.93 14.55
CA SER A 187 -18.33 -3.83 13.19
C SER A 187 -18.29 -5.18 12.47
N LEU A 188 -17.96 -6.27 13.20
CA LEU A 188 -17.97 -7.63 12.67
C LEU A 188 -19.38 -8.16 12.41
N ASP A 189 -20.37 -7.77 13.22
CA ASP A 189 -21.75 -8.23 13.09
C ASP A 189 -22.50 -7.51 11.96
N ILE A 190 -22.17 -6.24 11.72
CA ILE A 190 -22.88 -5.36 10.79
C ILE A 190 -22.13 -5.20 9.45
N GLY A 191 -20.79 -5.18 9.46
CA GLY A 191 -19.98 -4.99 8.26
C GLY A 191 -20.29 -5.95 7.12
N PRO A 192 -20.29 -7.29 7.35
CA PRO A 192 -20.68 -8.26 6.34
C PRO A 192 -22.12 -8.08 5.82
N LYS A 193 -23.06 -7.69 6.70
CA LYS A 193 -24.46 -7.43 6.32
C LYS A 193 -24.59 -6.22 5.42
N ILE A 194 -23.86 -5.13 5.71
CA ILE A 194 -23.81 -3.93 4.87
C ILE A 194 -23.19 -4.27 3.51
N LEU A 195 -22.08 -5.01 3.50
CA LEU A 195 -21.44 -5.42 2.25
C LEU A 195 -22.42 -6.23 1.39
N LYS A 196 -23.08 -7.22 1.99
CA LYS A 196 -24.10 -8.04 1.33
C LYS A 196 -25.27 -7.20 0.79
N TYR A 197 -25.74 -6.23 1.58
CA TYR A 197 -26.78 -5.30 1.14
C TYR A 197 -26.36 -4.54 -0.13
N PHE A 198 -25.13 -4.01 -0.19
CA PHE A 198 -24.66 -3.30 -1.39
C PHE A 198 -24.44 -4.23 -2.59
N GLU A 199 -23.99 -5.47 -2.37
CA GLU A 199 -23.91 -6.46 -3.45
C GLU A 199 -25.29 -6.72 -4.06
N ASP A 200 -26.32 -6.88 -3.22
CA ASP A 200 -27.68 -7.15 -3.64
C ASP A 200 -28.33 -5.91 -4.27
N TYR A 201 -28.02 -4.71 -3.77
CA TYR A 201 -28.54 -3.46 -4.28
C TYR A 201 -27.94 -3.11 -5.65
N PHE A 202 -26.61 -3.13 -5.78
CA PHE A 202 -25.92 -2.80 -7.02
C PHE A 202 -25.89 -3.95 -8.03
N LYS A 203 -26.29 -5.17 -7.62
CA LYS A 203 -26.19 -6.40 -8.44
C LYS A 203 -24.76 -6.70 -8.88
N ILE A 204 -23.78 -6.31 -8.07
CA ILE A 204 -22.35 -6.48 -8.33
C ILE A 204 -21.70 -7.00 -7.05
N LYS A 205 -21.07 -8.17 -7.12
CA LYS A 205 -20.34 -8.75 -5.99
C LYS A 205 -19.15 -7.88 -5.61
N PHE A 206 -18.81 -7.85 -4.32
CA PHE A 206 -17.57 -7.25 -3.86
C PHE A 206 -16.38 -7.99 -4.50
N PRO A 207 -15.48 -7.29 -5.20
CA PRO A 207 -14.55 -7.95 -6.11
C PRO A 207 -13.26 -8.44 -5.44
N LEU A 208 -13.05 -8.15 -4.14
CA LEU A 208 -11.84 -8.57 -3.42
C LEU A 208 -12.15 -9.75 -2.49
N PRO A 209 -11.17 -10.63 -2.23
CA PRO A 209 -11.37 -11.82 -1.41
C PRO A 209 -11.49 -11.53 0.09
N LYS A 210 -11.23 -10.29 0.52
CA LYS A 210 -11.31 -9.87 1.93
C LYS A 210 -11.63 -8.39 2.07
N MET A 211 -12.14 -8.02 3.24
CA MET A 211 -12.28 -6.66 3.72
C MET A 211 -11.63 -6.53 5.10
N ASP A 212 -10.67 -5.63 5.22
CA ASP A 212 -10.11 -5.21 6.50
C ASP A 212 -10.66 -3.84 6.89
N MET A 213 -11.04 -3.68 8.15
CA MET A 213 -11.28 -2.40 8.79
C MET A 213 -10.25 -2.19 9.90
N VAL A 214 -9.61 -1.02 9.95
CA VAL A 214 -8.53 -0.76 10.91
C VAL A 214 -8.84 0.50 11.70
N ALA A 215 -8.88 0.38 13.03
CA ALA A 215 -9.03 1.52 13.93
C ALA A 215 -7.64 2.09 14.27
N LEU A 216 -7.33 3.27 13.75
CA LEU A 216 -6.06 3.98 13.94
C LEU A 216 -6.20 5.07 15.03
N PRO A 217 -5.26 5.16 15.99
CA PRO A 217 -5.28 6.17 17.04
C PRO A 217 -5.28 7.61 16.50
N ASP A 218 -4.43 7.87 15.49
CA ASP A 218 -4.34 9.16 14.81
C ASP A 218 -4.77 9.03 13.35
N PHE A 219 -5.99 9.48 13.06
CA PHE A 219 -6.53 9.50 11.71
C PHE A 219 -7.29 10.80 11.42
N SER A 220 -6.81 11.56 10.43
CA SER A 220 -7.29 12.92 10.14
C SER A 220 -8.65 12.94 9.44
N ALA A 221 -8.96 11.94 8.60
CA ALA A 221 -10.09 11.97 7.67
C ALA A 221 -11.37 11.27 8.19
N GLY A 222 -11.43 10.88 9.46
CA GLY A 222 -12.55 10.11 10.04
C GLY A 222 -12.57 8.65 9.56
N ALA A 223 -12.71 8.42 8.25
CA ALA A 223 -12.46 7.14 7.59
C ALA A 223 -11.87 7.34 6.17
N MET A 224 -11.21 6.31 5.62
CA MET A 224 -10.74 6.31 4.22
C MET A 224 -10.95 4.94 3.58
N GLU A 225 -11.55 4.94 2.39
CA GLU A 225 -12.08 3.77 1.67
C GLU A 225 -11.04 2.96 0.90
N ASN A 226 -9.79 2.88 1.38
CA ASN A 226 -8.74 2.14 0.65
C ASN A 226 -9.21 0.71 0.36
N TRP A 227 -9.08 0.28 -0.89
CA TRP A 227 -9.84 -0.88 -1.37
C TRP A 227 -9.41 -2.17 -0.66
N GLY A 228 -10.33 -2.75 0.12
CA GLY A 228 -10.05 -3.94 0.93
C GLY A 228 -9.34 -3.65 2.25
N LEU A 229 -8.96 -2.41 2.57
CA LEU A 229 -8.29 -2.01 3.81
C LEU A 229 -8.76 -0.61 4.25
N ILE A 230 -9.98 -0.54 4.78
CA ILE A 230 -10.59 0.73 5.21
C ILE A 230 -9.98 1.14 6.55
N THR A 231 -9.53 2.39 6.65
CA THR A 231 -8.98 2.96 7.90
C THR A 231 -9.98 3.88 8.56
N TYR A 232 -10.02 3.89 9.89
CA TYR A 232 -10.93 4.66 10.74
C TYR A 232 -10.17 5.34 11.88
N ARG A 233 -10.74 6.41 12.42
CA ARG A 233 -10.37 6.97 13.73
C ARG A 233 -10.95 6.15 14.88
#